data_AF-A0A9E1V0N4-F1
#
_entry.id   AF-A0A9E1V0N4-F1
#
_cell.length_a   1.000
_cell.length_b   1.000
_cell.length_c   1.000
_cell.angle_alpha   90.00
_cell.angle_beta   90.00
_cell.angle_gamma   90.00
#
_symmetry.space_group_name_H-M   'P 1'
#
loop_
_entity.id
_entity.type
_entity.pdbx_description
1 polymer ?
#
loop_
_entity_poly.entity_id
_entity_poly.type
_entity_poly.pdbx_seq_one_letter_code
_entity_poly.pdbx_strand_id
1 'polypeptide(L)'
;MHEDYLRKGIVALSRVLDSGYPGSDRGWFAGHWPCAVIAAYYFCRDNPVDPGVDAAVTREVERVIDRHRELFAPHEAETGVETRRVEGLVRSLQASITRFMVSGHNVIYAAYAVRVLADKPELGTPPVLNGLQALIGYFAGRTDGVVPSQSLVDGKSLTPEYGSDDDMIAGVFATLQYAPRLSDRHRILFDGHTMTHAHALALLSRLGFGAIARQGHASHRVHMEQNRETQSQHINERWTEKVTVDDHPFTCAFWDRDFDRFDRQWEWGHVFKYLYSFYDLVDRVDDPRINRCCEMQLAYLV
;
A
#
# COMPACT_ATOMS: atom_id res chain seq x y z
N MET A 1 -17.82 3.94 -9.49
CA MET A 1 -16.62 4.83 -9.49
C MET A 1 -16.06 4.99 -10.91
N HIS A 2 -15.54 6.16 -11.28
CA HIS A 2 -15.14 6.51 -12.66
C HIS A 2 -13.74 5.99 -13.04
N GLU A 3 -13.57 5.46 -14.26
CA GLU A 3 -12.26 4.91 -14.72
C GLU A 3 -11.15 5.97 -14.80
N ASP A 4 -11.50 7.24 -14.92
CA ASP A 4 -10.56 8.37 -14.92
C ASP A 4 -9.70 8.44 -13.65
N TYR A 5 -10.13 7.87 -12.52
CA TYR A 5 -9.28 7.79 -11.32
C TYR A 5 -8.03 6.93 -11.52
N LEU A 6 -8.08 5.90 -12.37
CA LEU A 6 -6.87 5.14 -12.72
C LEU A 6 -5.90 6.01 -13.51
N ARG A 7 -6.41 6.81 -14.46
CA ARG A 7 -5.60 7.78 -15.23
C ARG A 7 -5.00 8.84 -14.31
N LYS A 8 -5.82 9.53 -13.50
CA LYS A 8 -5.37 10.53 -12.53
C LYS A 8 -4.31 9.95 -11.59
N GLY A 9 -4.56 8.76 -11.04
CA GLY A 9 -3.65 8.07 -10.14
C GLY A 9 -2.31 7.70 -10.79
N ILE A 10 -2.30 7.05 -11.95
CA ILE A 10 -1.03 6.62 -12.56
C ILE A 10 -0.20 7.79 -13.08
N VAL A 11 -0.83 8.82 -13.66
CA VAL A 11 -0.15 10.03 -14.13
C VAL A 11 0.42 10.84 -12.96
N ALA A 12 -0.33 10.94 -11.86
CA ALA A 12 0.17 11.60 -10.66
C ALA A 12 1.35 10.81 -10.05
N LEU A 13 1.25 9.48 -9.98
CA LEU A 13 2.31 8.61 -9.46
C LEU A 13 3.61 8.74 -10.26
N SER A 14 3.53 8.83 -11.60
CA SER A 14 4.70 8.97 -12.45
C SER A 14 5.44 10.31 -12.27
N ARG A 15 4.78 11.33 -11.70
CA ARG A 15 5.31 12.70 -11.56
C ARG A 15 5.75 13.04 -10.15
N VAL A 16 5.67 12.08 -9.22
CA VAL A 16 6.02 12.25 -7.81
C VAL A 16 7.42 12.83 -7.60
N LEU A 17 8.39 12.48 -8.46
CA LEU A 17 9.74 13.01 -8.37
C LEU A 17 9.93 14.39 -9.02
N ASP A 18 9.03 14.79 -9.92
CA ASP A 18 9.09 16.07 -10.63
C ASP A 18 8.42 17.21 -9.83
N SER A 19 7.55 16.86 -8.88
CA SER A 19 6.86 17.85 -8.07
C SER A 19 7.81 18.50 -7.06
N GLY A 20 8.14 19.78 -7.25
CA GLY A 20 8.76 20.65 -6.24
C GLY A 20 7.82 20.97 -5.07
N TYR A 21 7.07 19.97 -4.60
CA TYR A 21 5.98 20.11 -3.64
C TYR A 21 6.53 20.52 -2.25
N PRO A 22 6.02 21.61 -1.63
CA PRO A 22 6.47 22.05 -0.31
C PRO A 22 6.17 20.98 0.76
N GLY A 23 7.23 20.48 1.43
CA GLY A 23 7.18 19.33 2.36
C GLY A 23 8.10 18.17 1.97
N SER A 24 8.84 18.31 0.86
CA SER A 24 9.70 17.32 0.22
C SER A 24 11.11 17.19 0.81
N ASP A 25 11.27 16.91 2.10
CA ASP A 25 12.52 16.26 2.52
C ASP A 25 12.64 14.86 1.88
N ARG A 26 11.51 14.33 1.35
CA ARG A 26 11.38 12.99 0.74
C ARG A 26 10.38 12.98 -0.42
N GLY A 27 10.75 13.51 -1.59
CA GLY A 27 9.86 13.60 -2.78
C GLY A 27 9.08 12.31 -3.14
N TRP A 28 9.63 11.12 -2.91
CA TRP A 28 8.93 9.83 -3.10
C TRP A 28 7.69 9.63 -2.22
N PHE A 29 7.60 10.30 -1.06
CA PHE A 29 6.50 10.14 -0.11
C PHE A 29 5.17 10.61 -0.71
N ALA A 30 5.21 11.57 -1.66
CA ALA A 30 4.02 12.01 -2.37
C ALA A 30 3.34 10.89 -3.17
N GLY A 31 4.01 9.76 -3.42
CA GLY A 31 3.40 8.56 -4.01
C GLY A 31 2.27 7.94 -3.17
N HIS A 32 2.12 8.33 -1.90
CA HIS A 32 1.01 7.92 -1.05
C HIS A 32 -0.35 8.26 -1.66
N TRP A 33 -0.53 9.49 -2.14
CA TRP A 33 -1.84 9.99 -2.58
C TRP A 33 -2.27 9.39 -3.92
N PRO A 34 -1.42 9.32 -4.96
CA PRO A 34 -1.78 8.63 -6.19
C PRO A 34 -2.10 7.14 -5.97
N CYS A 35 -1.33 6.44 -5.13
CA CYS A 35 -1.64 5.05 -4.76
C CYS A 35 -2.95 4.93 -3.99
N ALA A 36 -3.34 5.92 -3.19
CA ALA A 36 -4.62 5.93 -2.50
C ALA A 36 -5.81 6.06 -3.48
N VAL A 37 -5.69 6.93 -4.50
CA VAL A 37 -6.69 7.05 -5.56
C VAL A 37 -6.83 5.74 -6.34
N ILE A 38 -5.71 5.09 -6.67
CA ILE A 38 -5.72 3.77 -7.33
C ILE A 38 -6.35 2.69 -6.40
N ALA A 39 -5.98 2.68 -5.12
CA ALA A 39 -6.53 1.75 -4.14
C ALA A 39 -8.05 1.89 -4.00
N ALA A 40 -8.55 3.13 -3.94
CA ALA A 40 -9.97 3.44 -3.81
C ALA A 40 -10.78 2.89 -4.99
N TYR A 41 -10.23 3.03 -6.21
CA TYR A 41 -10.82 2.46 -7.42
C TYR A 41 -10.94 0.95 -7.33
N TYR A 42 -9.84 0.26 -7.01
CA TYR A 42 -9.85 -1.20 -6.93
C TYR A 42 -10.67 -1.71 -5.76
N PHE A 43 -10.69 -1.02 -4.62
CA PHE A 43 -11.57 -1.33 -3.50
C PHE A 43 -13.03 -1.36 -3.94
N CYS A 44 -13.52 -0.30 -4.59
CA CYS A 44 -14.91 -0.25 -5.05
C CYS A 44 -15.21 -1.26 -6.16
N ARG A 45 -14.25 -1.57 -7.03
CA ARG A 45 -14.44 -2.46 -8.17
C ARG A 45 -14.42 -3.93 -7.78
N ASP A 46 -13.48 -4.31 -6.91
CA ASP A 46 -13.14 -5.70 -6.61
C ASP A 46 -13.91 -6.24 -5.39
N ASN A 47 -14.66 -5.39 -4.68
CA ASN A 47 -15.42 -5.78 -3.47
C ASN A 47 -16.93 -5.59 -3.64
N PRO A 48 -17.76 -6.38 -2.93
CA PRO A 48 -19.22 -6.27 -2.97
C PRO A 48 -19.72 -5.09 -2.11
N VAL A 49 -19.39 -3.86 -2.51
CA VAL A 49 -19.81 -2.65 -1.80
C VAL A 49 -21.30 -2.35 -2.00
N ASP A 50 -21.96 -1.84 -0.95
CA ASP A 50 -23.38 -1.47 -1.03
C ASP A 50 -23.63 -0.33 -2.04
N PRO A 51 -24.86 -0.21 -2.56
CA PRO A 51 -25.25 0.91 -3.41
C PRO A 51 -24.93 2.27 -2.76
N GLY A 52 -24.23 3.13 -3.50
CA GLY A 52 -23.86 4.48 -3.04
C GLY A 52 -22.50 4.58 -2.36
N VAL A 53 -21.87 3.46 -1.98
CA VAL A 53 -20.51 3.47 -1.42
C VAL A 53 -19.51 4.00 -2.43
N ASP A 54 -19.64 3.64 -3.70
CA ASP A 54 -18.75 4.13 -4.75
C ASP A 54 -18.81 5.66 -4.91
N ALA A 55 -19.99 6.26 -4.72
CA ALA A 55 -20.16 7.71 -4.66
C ALA A 55 -19.55 8.30 -3.37
N ALA A 56 -19.69 7.63 -2.23
CA ALA A 56 -19.11 8.07 -0.97
C ALA A 56 -17.57 8.05 -1.00
N VAL A 57 -16.98 6.96 -1.49
CA VAL A 57 -15.53 6.84 -1.73
C VAL A 57 -15.06 7.88 -2.75
N THR A 58 -15.83 8.12 -3.80
CA THR A 58 -15.55 9.18 -4.79
C THR A 58 -15.40 10.54 -4.13
N ARG A 59 -16.27 10.93 -3.18
CA ARG A 59 -16.14 12.21 -2.47
C ARG A 59 -14.80 12.31 -1.74
N GLU A 60 -14.41 11.25 -1.05
CA GLU A 60 -13.15 11.23 -0.29
C GLU A 60 -11.92 11.22 -1.20
N VAL A 61 -12.00 10.56 -2.37
CA VAL A 61 -10.96 10.61 -3.41
C VAL A 61 -10.82 12.02 -4.00
N GLU A 62 -11.92 12.70 -4.31
CA GLU A 62 -11.87 14.07 -4.82
C GLU A 62 -11.28 15.03 -3.77
N ARG A 63 -11.59 14.85 -2.47
CA ARG A 63 -10.94 15.61 -1.39
C ARG A 63 -9.43 15.41 -1.36
N VAL A 64 -8.92 14.18 -1.58
CA VAL A 64 -7.48 13.92 -1.69
C VAL A 64 -6.89 14.62 -2.92
N ILE A 65 -7.56 14.54 -4.06
CA ILE A 65 -7.13 15.20 -5.30
C ILE A 65 -7.07 16.72 -5.11
N ASP A 66 -8.09 17.32 -4.51
CA ASP A 66 -8.18 18.77 -4.27
C ASP A 66 -7.06 19.26 -3.33
N ARG A 67 -6.77 18.51 -2.26
CA ARG A 67 -5.68 18.83 -1.32
C ARG A 67 -4.30 18.77 -1.98
N HIS A 68 -4.15 17.92 -3.00
CA HIS A 68 -2.91 17.69 -3.72
C HIS A 68 -3.02 18.09 -5.20
N ARG A 69 -3.81 19.15 -5.49
CA ARG A 69 -4.16 19.56 -6.86
C ARG A 69 -2.99 19.72 -7.83
N GLU A 70 -1.82 20.11 -7.34
CA GLU A 70 -0.62 20.30 -8.16
C GLU A 70 -0.07 18.96 -8.66
N LEU A 71 -0.10 17.93 -7.81
CA LEU A 71 0.34 16.57 -8.15
C LEU A 71 -0.65 15.91 -9.14
N PHE A 72 -1.94 16.19 -8.98
CA PHE A 72 -3.01 15.66 -9.84
C PHE A 72 -3.38 16.58 -11.01
N ALA A 73 -2.63 17.67 -11.21
CA ALA A 73 -2.92 18.62 -12.28
C ALA A 73 -2.89 17.89 -13.63
N PRO A 74 -3.86 18.18 -14.54
CA PRO A 74 -3.87 17.61 -15.87
C PRO A 74 -2.51 17.77 -16.53
N HIS A 75 -2.02 16.68 -17.13
CA HIS A 75 -0.79 16.69 -17.89
C HIS A 75 -1.15 16.51 -19.37
N GLU A 76 -0.48 17.27 -20.24
CA GLU A 76 -0.63 17.07 -21.67
C GLU A 76 -0.20 15.64 -21.99
N ALA A 77 -1.16 14.82 -22.43
CA ALA A 77 -0.86 13.48 -22.86
C ALA A 77 -0.09 13.59 -24.17
N GLU A 78 1.22 13.34 -24.16
CA GLU A 78 1.92 13.04 -25.40
C GLU A 78 1.23 11.83 -26.05
N THR A 79 0.86 11.99 -27.32
CA THR A 79 0.21 10.94 -28.09
C THR A 79 1.23 9.87 -28.45
N GLY A 80 1.02 8.66 -27.94
CA GLY A 80 1.88 7.53 -28.23
C GLY A 80 1.76 6.48 -27.13
N VAL A 81 1.26 5.30 -27.49
CA VAL A 81 1.27 4.15 -26.58
C VAL A 81 2.57 3.41 -26.84
N GLU A 82 3.53 3.50 -25.93
CA GLU A 82 4.67 2.60 -25.97
C GLU A 82 4.30 1.35 -25.19
N THR A 83 3.77 0.36 -25.89
CA THR A 83 3.36 -0.95 -25.32
C THR A 83 4.53 -1.76 -24.77
N ARG A 84 5.76 -1.21 -24.79
CA ARG A 84 6.90 -1.77 -24.07
C ARG A 84 6.78 -1.37 -22.62
N ARG A 85 6.73 -2.22 -21.62
CA ARG A 85 6.37 -3.62 -21.40
C ARG A 85 6.40 -3.58 -19.88
N VAL A 86 5.31 -3.90 -19.17
CA VAL A 86 5.24 -3.83 -17.70
C VAL A 86 6.46 -4.49 -17.04
N GLU A 87 7.09 -5.45 -17.73
CA GLU A 87 8.36 -6.07 -17.40
C GLU A 87 9.53 -5.09 -17.18
N GLY A 88 9.60 -3.96 -17.89
CA GLY A 88 10.62 -2.92 -17.68
C GLY A 88 10.51 -2.26 -16.32
N LEU A 89 9.28 -2.00 -15.87
CA LEU A 89 9.00 -1.47 -14.55
C LEU A 89 9.41 -2.47 -13.45
N VAL A 90 9.04 -3.73 -13.65
CA VAL A 90 9.40 -4.82 -12.73
C VAL A 90 10.91 -5.08 -12.71
N ARG A 91 11.61 -4.92 -13.84
CA ARG A 91 13.10 -4.97 -13.88
C ARG A 91 13.72 -3.86 -13.03
N SER A 92 13.20 -2.63 -13.08
CA SER A 92 13.69 -1.55 -12.21
C SER A 92 13.53 -1.88 -10.72
N LEU A 93 12.48 -2.63 -10.36
CA LEU A 93 12.24 -3.06 -8.98
C LEU A 93 13.27 -4.09 -8.49
N GLN A 94 13.84 -4.93 -9.38
CA GLN A 94 14.81 -5.97 -9.02
C GLN A 94 16.00 -5.44 -8.21
N ALA A 95 16.45 -4.22 -8.50
CA ALA A 95 17.59 -3.61 -7.84
C ALA A 95 17.34 -3.23 -6.37
N SER A 96 16.08 -3.20 -5.92
CA SER A 96 15.73 -2.79 -4.55
C SER A 96 14.82 -3.77 -3.79
N ILE A 97 14.15 -4.70 -4.47
CA ILE A 97 13.14 -5.58 -3.85
C ILE A 97 13.70 -6.50 -2.75
N THR A 98 14.96 -6.90 -2.87
CA THR A 98 15.64 -7.78 -1.91
C THR A 98 16.05 -7.06 -0.63
N ARG A 99 15.94 -5.74 -0.57
CA ARG A 99 16.21 -4.92 0.61
C ARG A 99 14.91 -4.38 1.17
N PHE A 100 14.81 -4.28 2.49
CA PHE A 100 13.69 -3.59 3.10
C PHE A 100 13.90 -2.08 2.94
N MET A 101 13.10 -1.48 2.06
CA MET A 101 13.19 -0.06 1.71
C MET A 101 11.99 0.68 2.26
N VAL A 102 12.20 1.50 3.29
CA VAL A 102 11.25 2.53 3.73
C VAL A 102 9.81 1.98 3.81
N SER A 103 9.55 0.99 4.67
CA SER A 103 8.20 0.39 4.82
C SER A 103 7.61 -0.28 3.57
N GLY A 104 8.44 -0.67 2.60
CA GLY A 104 8.05 -1.42 1.40
C GLY A 104 7.53 -0.55 0.25
N HIS A 105 7.71 0.79 0.31
CA HIS A 105 7.17 1.70 -0.70
C HIS A 105 7.66 1.45 -2.13
N ASN A 106 8.88 0.95 -2.30
CA ASN A 106 9.39 0.53 -3.61
C ASN A 106 8.50 -0.55 -4.23
N VAL A 107 8.11 -1.56 -3.45
CA VAL A 107 7.26 -2.67 -3.90
C VAL A 107 5.82 -2.22 -4.06
N ILE A 108 5.29 -1.44 -3.10
CA ILE A 108 3.91 -0.95 -3.12
C ILE A 108 3.66 -0.10 -4.37
N TYR A 109 4.49 0.91 -4.63
CA TYR A 109 4.29 1.78 -5.80
C TYR A 109 4.42 1.01 -7.12
N ALA A 110 5.40 0.10 -7.20
CA ALA A 110 5.57 -0.76 -8.35
C ALA A 110 4.33 -1.64 -8.59
N ALA A 111 3.85 -2.36 -7.57
CA ALA A 111 2.72 -3.28 -7.71
C ALA A 111 1.44 -2.57 -8.15
N TYR A 112 1.15 -1.39 -7.60
CA TYR A 112 -0.01 -0.60 -8.00
C TYR A 112 0.10 -0.11 -9.45
N ALA A 113 1.28 0.38 -9.86
CA ALA A 113 1.51 0.78 -11.24
C ALA A 113 1.39 -0.40 -12.22
N VAL A 114 1.98 -1.56 -11.90
CA VAL A 114 1.86 -2.81 -12.69
C VAL A 114 0.39 -3.20 -12.81
N ARG A 115 -0.38 -3.15 -11.71
CA ARG A 115 -1.81 -3.49 -11.70
C ARG A 115 -2.62 -2.57 -12.62
N VAL A 116 -2.41 -1.25 -12.55
CA VAL A 116 -3.09 -0.31 -13.45
C VAL A 116 -2.74 -0.58 -14.91
N LEU A 117 -1.46 -0.78 -15.22
CA LEU A 117 -1.00 -1.02 -16.60
C LEU A 117 -1.41 -2.40 -17.13
N ALA A 118 -1.66 -3.38 -16.27
CA ALA A 118 -2.23 -4.67 -16.66
C ALA A 118 -3.69 -4.53 -17.10
N ASP A 119 -4.48 -3.71 -16.39
CA ASP A 119 -5.90 -3.49 -16.71
C ASP A 119 -6.12 -2.46 -17.81
N LYS A 120 -5.25 -1.44 -17.90
CA LYS A 120 -5.33 -0.31 -18.83
C LYS A 120 -3.96 -0.03 -19.48
N PRO A 121 -3.47 -0.91 -20.37
CA PRO A 121 -2.16 -0.76 -21.01
C PRO A 121 -1.98 0.57 -21.76
N GLU A 122 -3.07 1.16 -22.26
CA GLU A 122 -3.10 2.45 -22.94
C GLU A 122 -2.70 3.65 -22.06
N LEU A 123 -2.68 3.49 -20.73
CA LEU A 123 -2.18 4.50 -19.80
C LEU A 123 -0.65 4.51 -19.70
N GLY A 124 0.03 3.50 -20.26
CA GLY A 124 1.49 3.40 -20.32
C GLY A 124 2.11 4.23 -21.44
N THR A 125 1.93 5.54 -21.42
CA THR A 125 2.65 6.45 -22.34
C THR A 125 4.12 6.57 -21.94
N PRO A 126 5.04 6.96 -22.84
CA PRO A 126 6.46 7.12 -22.50
C PRO A 126 6.71 8.02 -21.28
N PRO A 127 6.07 9.20 -21.12
CA PRO A 127 6.24 10.02 -19.93
C PRO A 127 5.84 9.29 -18.64
N VAL A 128 4.72 8.56 -18.66
CA VAL A 128 4.25 7.78 -17.50
C VAL A 128 5.24 6.68 -17.16
N LEU A 129 5.65 5.87 -18.14
CA LEU A 129 6.58 4.77 -17.91
C LEU A 129 7.96 5.26 -17.43
N ASN A 130 8.48 6.35 -18.00
CA ASN A 130 9.75 6.95 -17.59
C ASN A 130 9.68 7.46 -16.14
N GLY A 131 8.62 8.18 -15.79
CA GLY A 131 8.41 8.70 -14.45
C GLY A 131 8.26 7.59 -13.41
N LEU A 132 7.50 6.53 -13.73
CA LEU A 132 7.38 5.35 -12.86
C LEU A 132 8.71 4.61 -12.70
N GLN A 133 9.48 4.44 -13.77
CA GLN A 133 10.82 3.82 -13.70
C GLN A 133 11.79 4.68 -12.88
N ALA A 134 11.72 6.00 -12.99
CA ALA A 134 12.50 6.91 -12.16
C ALA A 134 12.12 6.80 -10.68
N LEU A 135 10.82 6.77 -10.36
CA LEU A 135 10.32 6.60 -8.99
C LEU A 135 10.77 5.26 -8.37
N ILE A 136 10.68 4.16 -9.11
CA ILE A 136 11.13 2.86 -8.60
C ILE A 136 12.67 2.83 -8.49
N GLY A 137 13.36 3.36 -9.50
CA GLY A 137 14.82 3.45 -9.53
C GLY A 137 15.40 4.30 -8.40
N TYR A 138 14.66 5.33 -7.95
CA TYR A 138 15.04 6.16 -6.81
C TYR A 138 15.34 5.32 -5.56
N PHE A 139 14.55 4.28 -5.28
CA PHE A 139 14.78 3.42 -4.12
C PHE A 139 16.04 2.57 -4.26
N ALA A 140 16.40 2.13 -5.47
CA ALA A 140 17.63 1.37 -5.69
C ALA A 140 18.89 2.20 -5.36
N GLY A 141 18.84 3.52 -5.59
CA GLY A 141 19.93 4.44 -5.25
C GLY A 141 20.09 4.75 -3.76
N ARG A 142 19.14 4.32 -2.91
CA ARG A 142 19.18 4.61 -1.47
C ARG A 142 20.13 3.68 -0.73
N THR A 143 20.88 4.25 0.21
CA THR A 143 21.85 3.52 1.05
C THR A 143 21.25 3.03 2.36
N ASP A 144 20.11 3.56 2.81
CA ASP A 144 19.46 3.27 4.09
C ASP A 144 18.55 2.04 4.09
N GLY A 145 18.49 1.29 2.99
CA GLY A 145 17.76 0.03 2.92
C GLY A 145 18.41 -1.09 3.73
N VAL A 146 17.61 -1.85 4.46
CA VAL A 146 18.10 -2.95 5.32
C VAL A 146 18.26 -4.22 4.50
N VAL A 147 19.43 -4.85 4.57
CA VAL A 147 19.69 -6.14 3.92
C VAL A 147 19.21 -7.26 4.84
N PRO A 148 18.37 -8.21 4.37
CA PRO A 148 17.82 -9.25 5.23
C PRO A 148 18.86 -10.06 6.01
N SER A 149 20.00 -10.41 5.41
CA SER A 149 21.08 -11.16 6.09
C SER A 149 21.73 -10.41 7.26
N GLN A 150 21.51 -9.09 7.40
CA GLN A 150 22.00 -8.30 8.51
C GLN A 150 20.99 -8.22 9.67
N SER A 151 19.71 -8.52 9.41
CA SER A 151 18.61 -8.34 10.36
C SER A 151 17.93 -9.65 10.73
N LEU A 152 17.89 -10.62 9.83
CA LEU A 152 17.32 -11.94 10.07
C LEU A 152 18.45 -12.87 10.52
N VAL A 153 18.36 -13.37 11.76
CA VAL A 153 19.38 -14.22 12.37
C VAL A 153 18.77 -15.58 12.67
N ASP A 154 19.39 -16.63 12.13
CA ASP A 154 18.92 -18.01 12.28
C ASP A 154 18.72 -18.38 13.76
N GLY A 155 17.54 -18.94 14.05
CA GLY A 155 17.14 -19.33 15.40
C GLY A 155 16.83 -18.18 16.35
N LYS A 156 16.94 -16.91 15.92
CA LYS A 156 16.58 -15.73 16.72
C LYS A 156 15.41 -14.94 16.16
N SER A 157 15.24 -14.91 14.84
CA SER A 157 14.11 -14.26 14.20
C SER A 157 12.79 -14.97 14.55
N LEU A 158 11.78 -14.19 14.94
CA LEU A 158 10.46 -14.68 15.33
C LEU A 158 9.54 -14.90 14.11
N THR A 159 9.88 -14.31 12.98
CA THR A 159 9.16 -14.38 11.73
C THR A 159 9.70 -15.55 10.90
N PRO A 160 8.88 -16.59 10.67
CA PRO A 160 9.32 -17.77 9.93
C PRO A 160 9.67 -17.42 8.49
N GLU A 161 10.43 -18.30 7.85
CA GLU A 161 10.62 -18.23 6.40
C GLU A 161 9.29 -18.48 5.69
N TYR A 162 9.08 -17.82 4.56
CA TYR A 162 7.90 -18.05 3.73
C TYR A 162 8.26 -19.09 2.65
N GLY A 163 7.49 -20.18 2.58
CA GLY A 163 7.57 -21.11 1.45
C GLY A 163 6.73 -20.64 0.26
N SER A 164 5.76 -19.77 0.50
CA SER A 164 4.76 -19.29 -0.46
C SER A 164 4.24 -17.90 -0.10
N ASP A 165 3.48 -17.29 -1.02
CA ASP A 165 2.74 -16.06 -0.71
C ASP A 165 1.67 -16.30 0.38
N ASP A 166 1.09 -17.50 0.44
CA ASP A 166 0.10 -17.85 1.46
C ASP A 166 0.72 -17.88 2.86
N ASP A 167 1.95 -18.40 3.01
CA ASP A 167 2.68 -18.36 4.30
C ASP A 167 2.92 -16.91 4.75
N MET A 168 3.29 -16.03 3.81
CA MET A 168 3.48 -14.61 4.08
C MET A 168 2.19 -13.94 4.53
N ILE A 169 1.08 -14.19 3.83
CA ILE A 169 -0.23 -13.63 4.13
C ILE A 169 -0.73 -14.13 5.48
N ALA A 170 -0.64 -15.44 5.75
CA ALA A 170 -0.97 -16.02 7.04
C ALA A 170 -0.15 -15.38 8.17
N GLY A 171 1.14 -15.12 7.94
CA GLY A 171 1.99 -14.39 8.87
C GLY A 171 1.49 -12.97 9.18
N VAL A 172 1.07 -12.21 8.16
CA VAL A 172 0.49 -10.86 8.32
C VAL A 172 -0.79 -10.91 9.17
N PHE A 173 -1.72 -11.81 8.86
CA PHE A 173 -2.98 -11.91 9.60
C PHE A 173 -2.77 -12.43 11.03
N ALA A 174 -1.81 -13.33 11.24
CA ALA A 174 -1.40 -13.72 12.59
C ALA A 174 -0.85 -12.52 13.37
N THR A 175 -0.04 -11.64 12.77
CA THR A 175 0.40 -10.42 13.43
C THR A 175 -0.76 -9.47 13.71
N LEU A 176 -1.62 -9.18 12.72
CA LEU A 176 -2.79 -8.31 12.89
C LEU A 176 -3.70 -8.76 14.04
N GLN A 177 -3.95 -10.07 14.15
CA GLN A 177 -4.80 -10.64 15.20
C GLN A 177 -4.32 -10.29 16.61
N TYR A 178 -2.99 -10.32 16.83
CA TYR A 178 -2.39 -10.14 18.16
C TYR A 178 -1.67 -8.79 18.34
N ALA A 179 -1.70 -7.92 17.33
CA ALA A 179 -0.97 -6.67 17.35
C ALA A 179 -1.49 -5.75 18.48
N PRO A 180 -0.58 -5.20 19.30
CA PRO A 180 -0.96 -4.22 20.29
C PRO A 180 -1.45 -2.92 19.60
N ARG A 181 -2.47 -2.28 20.18
CA ARG A 181 -2.96 -0.98 19.74
C ARG A 181 -2.07 0.10 20.33
N LEU A 182 -1.11 0.54 19.52
CA LEU A 182 -0.14 1.56 19.89
C LEU A 182 -0.72 2.96 19.72
N SER A 183 -0.18 3.94 20.45
CA SER A 183 -0.57 5.36 20.35
C SER A 183 -0.57 5.89 18.91
N ASP A 184 -1.32 6.97 18.64
CA ASP A 184 -1.61 7.48 17.28
C ASP A 184 -0.35 7.68 16.41
N ARG A 185 0.74 8.19 17.00
CA ARG A 185 2.04 8.39 16.32
C ARG A 185 2.65 7.10 15.78
N HIS A 186 2.35 5.99 16.45
CA HIS A 186 2.91 4.67 16.18
C HIS A 186 1.98 3.88 15.23
N ARG A 187 0.66 4.03 15.34
CA ARG A 187 -0.38 3.34 14.54
C ARG A 187 -0.13 3.24 13.02
N ILE A 188 0.52 4.25 12.44
CA ILE A 188 0.78 4.38 11.00
C ILE A 188 1.84 3.37 10.49
N LEU A 189 2.83 3.03 11.32
CA LEU A 189 4.03 2.33 10.85
C LEU A 189 3.92 0.81 10.87
N PHE A 190 3.00 0.25 11.66
CA PHE A 190 3.08 -1.16 12.03
C PHE A 190 2.28 -2.04 11.05
N ASP A 191 1.00 -2.30 11.30
CA ASP A 191 0.37 -3.42 10.60
C ASP A 191 -0.12 -3.07 9.19
N GLY A 192 -0.52 -1.83 8.96
CA GLY A 192 -1.05 -1.42 7.66
C GLY A 192 0.02 -1.37 6.55
N HIS A 193 1.22 -0.86 6.84
CA HIS A 193 2.32 -0.86 5.87
C HIS A 193 2.86 -2.27 5.60
N THR A 194 2.91 -3.10 6.63
CA THR A 194 3.33 -4.50 6.45
C THR A 194 2.30 -5.28 5.64
N MET A 195 1.01 -5.11 5.90
CA MET A 195 -0.07 -5.68 5.10
C MET A 195 -0.05 -5.19 3.65
N THR A 196 0.10 -3.88 3.42
CA THR A 196 0.19 -3.34 2.05
C THR A 196 1.45 -3.81 1.31
N HIS A 197 2.57 -4.04 2.02
CA HIS A 197 3.78 -4.64 1.45
C HIS A 197 3.55 -6.11 1.05
N ALA A 198 2.93 -6.93 1.91
CA ALA A 198 2.54 -8.30 1.56
C ALA A 198 1.56 -8.35 0.39
N HIS A 199 0.55 -7.47 0.40
CA HIS A 199 -0.41 -7.35 -0.70
C HIS A 199 0.30 -6.99 -2.01
N ALA A 200 1.24 -6.05 -1.99
CA ALA A 200 2.00 -5.67 -3.18
C ALA A 200 2.80 -6.85 -3.77
N LEU A 201 3.45 -7.66 -2.92
CA LEU A 201 4.17 -8.87 -3.36
C LEU A 201 3.22 -9.93 -3.93
N ALA A 202 2.11 -10.22 -3.23
CA ALA A 202 1.09 -11.15 -3.69
C ALA A 202 0.42 -10.70 -4.99
N LEU A 203 0.20 -9.39 -5.15
CA LEU A 203 -0.33 -8.78 -6.37
C LEU A 203 0.65 -8.95 -7.54
N LEU A 204 1.94 -8.70 -7.35
CA LEU A 204 2.96 -8.97 -8.38
C LEU A 204 2.98 -10.45 -8.79
N SER A 205 2.88 -11.38 -7.84
CA SER A 205 2.76 -12.81 -8.14
C SER A 205 1.56 -13.13 -9.03
N ARG A 206 0.36 -12.63 -8.68
CA ARG A 206 -0.88 -12.83 -9.45
C ARG A 206 -0.82 -12.20 -10.84
N LEU A 207 -0.06 -11.12 -11.00
CA LEU A 207 0.18 -10.46 -12.29
C LEU A 207 1.26 -11.14 -13.14
N GLY A 208 1.75 -12.33 -12.74
CA GLY A 208 2.70 -13.13 -13.49
C GLY A 208 4.17 -12.89 -13.13
N PHE A 209 4.45 -12.08 -12.11
CA PHE A 209 5.82 -11.72 -11.69
C PHE A 209 6.27 -12.45 -10.42
N GLY A 210 5.76 -13.66 -10.16
CA GLY A 210 6.01 -14.40 -8.92
C GLY A 210 7.48 -14.70 -8.61
N ALA A 211 8.32 -14.87 -9.64
CA ALA A 211 9.76 -15.05 -9.43
C ALA A 211 10.44 -13.79 -8.84
N ILE A 212 9.94 -12.60 -9.17
CA ILE A 212 10.41 -11.33 -8.63
C ILE A 212 9.81 -11.11 -7.24
N ALA A 213 8.50 -11.32 -7.09
CA ALA A 213 7.81 -11.20 -5.80
C ALA A 213 8.47 -12.06 -4.70
N ARG A 214 8.82 -13.32 -5.00
CA ARG A 214 9.53 -14.19 -4.04
C ARG A 214 10.88 -13.63 -3.57
N GLN A 215 11.57 -12.83 -4.38
CA GLN A 215 12.82 -12.17 -3.96
C GLN A 215 12.58 -11.12 -2.86
N GLY A 216 11.36 -10.57 -2.78
CA GLY A 216 10.93 -9.63 -1.75
C GLY A 216 10.43 -10.28 -0.45
N HIS A 217 10.29 -11.60 -0.39
CA HIS A 217 9.81 -12.27 0.82
C HIS A 217 10.72 -12.01 2.03
N ALA A 218 12.04 -12.08 1.82
CA ALA A 218 13.00 -11.80 2.89
C ALA A 218 12.97 -10.34 3.36
N SER A 219 12.76 -9.37 2.46
CA SER A 219 12.63 -7.96 2.85
C SER A 219 11.30 -7.68 3.56
N HIS A 220 10.22 -8.39 3.19
CA HIS A 220 8.98 -8.37 3.96
C HIS A 220 9.14 -8.98 5.37
N ARG A 221 9.92 -10.06 5.52
CA ARG A 221 10.25 -10.62 6.85
C ARG A 221 10.98 -9.60 7.74
N VAL A 222 11.92 -8.83 7.18
CA VAL A 222 12.56 -7.73 7.93
C VAL A 222 11.52 -6.70 8.41
N HIS A 223 10.54 -6.36 7.57
CA HIS A 223 9.45 -5.46 7.96
C HIS A 223 8.67 -6.00 9.17
N MET A 224 8.32 -7.28 9.14
CA MET A 224 7.64 -7.98 10.25
C MET A 224 8.47 -7.99 11.53
N GLU A 225 9.79 -8.25 11.44
CA GLU A 225 10.69 -8.21 12.60
C GLU A 225 10.78 -6.82 13.23
N GLN A 226 10.98 -5.78 12.41
CA GLN A 226 11.07 -4.41 12.90
C GLN A 226 9.77 -3.95 13.56
N ASN A 227 8.63 -4.40 13.02
CA ASN A 227 7.34 -4.18 13.66
C ASN A 227 7.26 -4.85 15.03
N ARG A 228 7.64 -6.12 15.14
CA ARG A 228 7.64 -6.86 16.41
C ARG A 228 8.57 -6.22 17.43
N GLU A 229 9.77 -5.84 17.01
CA GLU A 229 10.75 -5.14 17.86
C GLU A 229 10.15 -3.84 18.40
N THR A 230 9.56 -3.03 17.53
CA THR A 230 8.95 -1.77 17.94
C THR A 230 7.74 -2.01 18.86
N GLN A 231 6.87 -2.98 18.55
CA GLN A 231 5.76 -3.38 19.43
C GLN A 231 6.26 -3.78 20.83
N SER A 232 7.37 -4.51 20.92
CA SER A 232 7.96 -4.91 22.19
C SER A 232 8.48 -3.73 23.01
N GLN A 233 8.99 -2.67 22.35
CA GLN A 233 9.46 -1.46 23.01
C GLN A 233 8.32 -0.61 23.58
N HIS A 234 7.11 -0.73 23.01
CA HIS A 234 5.93 0.05 23.39
C HIS A 234 4.85 -0.75 24.15
N ILE A 235 5.17 -1.97 24.63
CA ILE A 235 4.21 -2.85 25.32
C ILE A 235 3.56 -2.22 26.57
N ASN A 236 4.23 -1.23 27.18
CA ASN A 236 3.78 -0.53 28.38
C ASN A 236 3.09 0.82 28.10
N GLU A 237 2.95 1.24 26.83
CA GLU A 237 2.20 2.46 26.50
C GLU A 237 0.70 2.25 26.75
N ARG A 238 0.02 3.30 27.23
CA ARG A 238 -1.44 3.25 27.39
C ARG A 238 -2.08 3.10 26.01
N TRP A 239 -2.70 1.96 25.81
CA TRP A 239 -3.63 1.65 24.73
C TRP A 239 -4.61 2.81 24.55
N THR A 240 -4.75 3.26 23.31
CA THR A 240 -5.83 4.18 22.92
C THR A 240 -7.17 3.52 23.21
N GLU A 241 -8.17 4.36 23.50
CA GLU A 241 -9.52 3.88 23.73
C GLU A 241 -10.00 3.07 22.52
N LYS A 242 -10.68 1.96 22.77
CA LYS A 242 -11.20 1.10 21.71
C LYS A 242 -12.23 1.88 20.90
N VAL A 243 -11.80 2.46 19.78
CA VAL A 243 -12.72 2.90 18.73
C VAL A 243 -13.24 1.62 18.08
N THR A 244 -14.48 1.25 18.43
CA THR A 244 -15.25 0.34 17.59
C THR A 244 -15.81 1.16 16.45
N VAL A 245 -15.42 0.80 15.22
CA VAL A 245 -16.15 1.25 14.04
C VAL A 245 -17.22 0.18 13.83
N ASP A 246 -18.46 0.50 14.21
CA ASP A 246 -19.59 -0.42 14.06
C ASP A 246 -20.02 -0.54 12.59
N ASP A 247 -19.69 0.46 11.78
CA ASP A 247 -20.02 0.51 10.36
C ASP A 247 -18.98 -0.24 9.51
N HIS A 248 -19.46 -1.11 8.62
CA HIS A 248 -18.59 -1.87 7.73
C HIS A 248 -18.11 -0.99 6.55
N PRO A 249 -16.85 -1.09 6.09
CA PRO A 249 -16.33 -0.33 4.94
C PRO A 249 -17.10 -0.50 3.62
N PHE A 250 -17.94 -1.52 3.52
CA PHE A 250 -18.84 -1.76 2.39
C PHE A 250 -20.18 -1.04 2.53
N THR A 251 -20.35 -0.15 3.51
CA THR A 251 -21.60 0.60 3.76
C THR A 251 -21.32 2.11 3.69
N CYS A 252 -22.32 2.91 3.31
CA CYS A 252 -22.17 4.37 3.28
C CYS A 252 -21.89 4.96 4.66
N ALA A 253 -22.44 4.37 5.73
CA ALA A 253 -22.26 4.84 7.10
C ALA A 253 -20.78 4.95 7.49
N PHE A 254 -19.95 4.00 7.06
CA PHE A 254 -18.50 4.06 7.27
C PHE A 254 -17.84 5.24 6.55
N TRP A 255 -18.34 5.66 5.39
CA TRP A 255 -17.75 6.74 4.58
C TRP A 255 -18.33 8.12 4.89
N ASP A 256 -19.42 8.18 5.67
CA ASP A 256 -20.01 9.43 6.15
C ASP A 256 -19.37 9.93 7.47
N ARG A 257 -18.36 9.20 7.98
CA ARG A 257 -17.60 9.59 9.17
C ARG A 257 -16.66 10.76 8.90
N ASP A 258 -16.37 11.49 9.96
CA ASP A 258 -15.41 12.60 9.92
C ASP A 258 -13.97 12.06 9.96
N PHE A 259 -13.40 11.83 8.78
CA PHE A 259 -12.01 11.41 8.60
C PHE A 259 -10.97 12.43 9.08
N ASP A 260 -11.30 13.73 9.15
CA ASP A 260 -10.37 14.76 9.63
C ASP A 260 -10.14 14.62 11.14
N ARG A 261 -11.07 13.97 11.85
CA ARG A 261 -10.97 13.67 13.28
C ARG A 261 -10.02 12.52 13.59
N PHE A 262 -9.68 11.69 12.60
CA PHE A 262 -8.90 10.45 12.76
C PHE A 262 -7.47 10.57 12.21
N ASP A 263 -6.72 11.57 12.69
CA ASP A 263 -5.25 11.69 12.48
C ASP A 263 -4.82 11.68 10.99
N ARG A 264 -3.51 11.63 10.73
CA ARG A 264 -2.88 11.66 9.41
C ARG A 264 -3.16 10.43 8.52
N GLN A 265 -3.99 9.47 8.97
CA GLN A 265 -4.24 8.23 8.22
C GLN A 265 -5.00 8.48 6.92
N TRP A 266 -6.09 9.24 6.98
CA TRP A 266 -6.80 9.65 5.78
C TRP A 266 -5.94 10.60 4.94
N GLU A 267 -5.26 11.56 5.59
CA GLU A 267 -4.39 12.54 4.91
C GLU A 267 -3.27 11.86 4.10
N TRP A 268 -2.73 10.73 4.56
CA TRP A 268 -1.69 9.96 3.87
C TRP A 268 -2.25 8.83 3.00
N GLY A 269 -3.57 8.82 2.80
CA GLY A 269 -4.28 7.88 1.95
C GLY A 269 -4.27 6.44 2.45
N HIS A 270 -4.01 6.21 3.73
CA HIS A 270 -3.92 4.88 4.33
C HIS A 270 -5.26 4.17 4.39
N VAL A 271 -6.34 4.91 4.69
CA VAL A 271 -7.71 4.39 4.66
C VAL A 271 -7.95 3.56 3.40
N PHE A 272 -7.69 4.13 2.23
CA PHE A 272 -7.92 3.47 0.95
C PHE A 272 -7.00 2.26 0.72
N LYS A 273 -5.69 2.42 0.95
CA LYS A 273 -4.70 1.37 0.71
C LYS A 273 -4.87 0.18 1.66
N TYR A 274 -5.18 0.44 2.92
CA TYR A 274 -5.35 -0.59 3.94
C TYR A 274 -6.63 -1.37 3.69
N LEU A 275 -7.75 -0.68 3.41
CA LEU A 275 -8.99 -1.36 3.05
C LEU A 275 -8.83 -2.23 1.81
N TYR A 276 -8.27 -1.69 0.72
CA TYR A 276 -8.04 -2.49 -0.49
C TYR A 276 -7.14 -3.70 -0.22
N SER A 277 -6.03 -3.50 0.47
CA SER A 277 -5.08 -4.58 0.75
C SER A 277 -5.62 -5.63 1.71
N PHE A 278 -6.43 -5.22 2.69
CA PHE A 278 -7.05 -6.15 3.63
C PHE A 278 -8.04 -7.05 2.91
N TYR A 279 -9.03 -6.46 2.22
CA TYR A 279 -10.11 -7.24 1.62
C TYR A 279 -9.66 -8.05 0.40
N ASP A 280 -8.58 -7.64 -0.29
CA ASP A 280 -7.98 -8.48 -1.33
C ASP A 280 -7.21 -9.69 -0.77
N LEU A 281 -6.73 -9.63 0.48
CA LEU A 281 -5.96 -10.71 1.10
C LEU A 281 -6.79 -11.60 2.05
N VAL A 282 -7.86 -11.09 2.66
CA VAL A 282 -8.60 -11.77 3.74
C VAL A 282 -9.22 -13.10 3.28
N ASP A 283 -9.65 -13.18 2.02
CA ASP A 283 -10.22 -14.41 1.46
C ASP A 283 -9.20 -15.54 1.30
N ARG A 284 -7.90 -15.24 1.45
CA ARG A 284 -6.82 -16.24 1.45
C ARG A 284 -6.55 -16.82 2.83
N VAL A 285 -7.22 -16.32 3.86
CA VAL A 285 -7.16 -16.84 5.23
C VAL A 285 -8.45 -17.60 5.52
N ASP A 286 -8.36 -18.93 5.48
CA ASP A 286 -9.50 -19.85 5.71
C ASP A 286 -9.81 -20.03 7.22
N ASP A 287 -9.96 -18.92 7.96
CA ASP A 287 -10.51 -18.93 9.33
C ASP A 287 -11.38 -17.67 9.57
N PRO A 288 -12.72 -17.81 9.56
CA PRO A 288 -13.64 -16.71 9.79
C PRO A 288 -13.44 -15.94 11.10
N ARG A 289 -12.87 -16.58 12.13
CA ARG A 289 -12.60 -15.92 13.42
C ARG A 289 -11.40 -14.98 13.31
N ILE A 290 -10.38 -15.37 12.55
CA ILE A 290 -9.23 -14.52 12.25
C ILE A 290 -9.70 -13.31 11.44
N ASN A 291 -10.56 -13.54 10.44
CA ASN A 291 -11.08 -12.47 9.58
C ASN A 291 -11.83 -11.42 10.39
N ARG A 292 -12.79 -11.83 11.24
CA ARG A 292 -13.53 -10.91 12.11
C ARG A 292 -12.61 -10.17 13.10
N CYS A 293 -11.63 -10.87 13.68
CA CYS A 293 -10.70 -10.24 14.60
C CYS A 293 -9.83 -9.19 13.90
N CYS A 294 -9.36 -9.48 12.68
CA CYS A 294 -8.52 -8.58 11.92
C CYS A 294 -9.32 -7.42 11.30
N GLU A 295 -10.62 -7.59 10.99
CA GLU A 295 -11.51 -6.47 10.62
C GLU A 295 -11.62 -5.44 11.75
N MET A 296 -11.73 -5.90 13.00
CA MET A 296 -11.72 -5.00 14.16
C MET A 296 -10.39 -4.27 14.35
N GLN A 297 -9.28 -4.84 13.86
CA GLN A 297 -7.97 -4.21 13.88
C GLN A 297 -7.78 -3.28 12.69
N LEU A 298 -8.33 -3.62 11.53
CA LEU A 298 -8.39 -2.74 10.37
C LEU A 298 -9.13 -1.45 10.73
N ALA A 299 -10.29 -1.55 11.39
CA ALA A 299 -11.04 -0.41 11.92
C ALA A 299 -10.22 0.48 12.87
N TYR A 300 -9.22 -0.08 13.55
CA TYR A 300 -8.29 0.70 14.36
C TYR A 300 -7.29 1.48 13.50
N LEU A 301 -6.84 0.90 12.38
CA LEU A 301 -5.86 1.50 11.47
C LEU A 301 -6.44 2.64 10.61
N VAL A 302 -7.77 2.73 10.44
CA VAL A 302 -8.45 3.60 9.45
C VAL A 302 -9.57 4.47 9.99
#